data_AF-A0A518DEB3-F1
#
_entry.id   AF-A0A518DEB3-F1
#
_cell.length_a   1.000
_cell.length_b   1.000
_cell.length_c   1.000
_cell.angle_alpha   90.00
_cell.angle_beta   90.00
_cell.angle_gamma   90.00
#
_symmetry.space_group_name_H-M   'P 1'
#
loop_
_entity.id
_entity.type
_entity.pdbx_description
1 polymer ?
#
loop_
_entity_poly.entity_id
_entity_poly.type
_entity_poly.pdbx_seq_one_letter_code
_entity_poly.pdbx_strand_id
1 'polypeptide(L)'
;MSKQKGAVLLSAVVVAAASFVLAQQQPGAGGPSLAALLNQRQQTLQELVDLARSNHEQGEGSLETLIAAESELLEARLDAATTPQERIAIRRSQLRLAVRLEEGVSALAENGDGAPTDVMKARVGRLNAQVELLREEQKQ
;
A
#
# COMPACT_ATOMS: atom_id res chain seq x y z
N MET A 1 -43.24 66.93 -22.26
CA MET A 1 -43.62 65.50 -22.34
C MET A 1 -42.31 64.75 -22.47
N SER A 2 -41.80 63.91 -21.57
CA SER A 2 -42.35 63.04 -20.53
C SER A 2 -41.38 63.00 -19.32
N LYS A 3 -41.88 62.67 -18.11
CA LYS A 3 -41.17 62.71 -16.82
C LYS A 3 -40.67 61.32 -16.40
N GLN A 4 -39.48 61.23 -15.80
CA GLN A 4 -39.06 60.23 -14.80
C GLN A 4 -37.80 60.80 -14.13
N LYS A 5 -37.76 61.32 -12.89
CA LYS A 5 -38.06 60.76 -11.55
C LYS A 5 -37.46 59.36 -11.40
N GLY A 6 -36.60 59.03 -10.44
CA GLY A 6 -36.16 59.70 -9.23
C GLY A 6 -35.29 58.71 -8.44
N ALA A 7 -34.65 59.23 -7.40
CA ALA A 7 -33.58 58.63 -6.61
C ALA A 7 -33.97 57.43 -5.73
N VAL A 8 -32.96 56.58 -5.48
CA VAL A 8 -32.49 55.99 -4.19
C VAL A 8 -33.56 55.49 -3.20
N LEU A 9 -33.44 54.22 -2.77
CA LEU A 9 -33.34 53.85 -1.34
C LEU A 9 -33.04 52.36 -1.10
N LEU A 10 -32.40 52.16 0.07
CA LEU A 10 -31.81 51.00 0.70
C LEU A 10 -32.67 49.72 0.84
N SER A 11 -31.94 48.60 0.89
CA SER A 11 -32.06 47.44 1.80
C SER A 11 -33.37 46.65 1.92
N ALA A 12 -33.28 45.34 1.64
CA ALA A 12 -34.00 44.32 2.40
C ALA A 12 -33.23 42.98 2.34
N VAL A 13 -32.61 42.60 3.46
CA VAL A 13 -32.26 41.21 3.76
C VAL A 13 -33.54 40.51 4.20
N VAL A 14 -33.93 39.44 3.53
CA VAL A 14 -34.86 38.44 4.09
C VAL A 14 -34.29 37.05 3.85
N VAL A 15 -34.10 36.38 4.99
CA VAL A 15 -33.55 35.05 5.20
C VAL A 15 -34.49 34.00 4.60
N ALA A 16 -34.03 33.26 3.59
CA ALA A 16 -34.66 32.02 3.17
C ALA A 16 -34.03 30.86 3.94
N ALA A 17 -34.73 30.45 4.99
CA ALA A 17 -34.44 29.27 5.78
C ALA A 17 -34.56 28.01 4.91
N ALA A 18 -33.44 27.51 4.39
CA ALA A 18 -33.30 26.11 4.02
C ALA A 18 -32.72 25.38 5.23
N SER A 19 -33.56 25.21 6.26
CA SER A 19 -33.33 24.31 7.38
C SER A 19 -33.45 22.86 6.89
N PHE A 20 -32.53 22.45 6.01
CA PHE A 20 -32.29 21.03 5.77
C PHE A 20 -31.42 20.55 6.92
N VAL A 21 -32.11 20.30 8.03
CA VAL A 21 -31.87 19.16 8.91
C VAL A 21 -30.46 18.61 8.75
N LEU A 22 -29.51 19.23 9.45
CA LEU A 22 -28.37 18.51 10.01
C LEU A 22 -28.94 17.50 11.03
N ALA A 23 -29.64 16.49 10.54
CA ALA A 23 -29.88 15.28 11.31
C ALA A 23 -28.56 14.55 11.36
N GLN A 24 -27.90 14.71 12.50
CA GLN A 24 -27.09 13.68 13.13
C GLN A 24 -25.87 13.21 12.34
N GLN A 25 -24.74 13.86 12.60
CA GLN A 25 -23.59 13.12 13.08
C GLN A 25 -22.85 13.98 14.11
N GLN A 26 -23.23 13.79 15.37
CA GLN A 26 -22.38 14.14 16.50
C GLN A 26 -20.99 13.52 16.29
N PRO A 27 -19.90 14.20 16.64
CA PRO A 27 -18.55 13.66 16.51
C PRO A 27 -18.36 12.54 17.55
N GLY A 28 -18.62 11.31 17.15
CA GLY A 28 -18.35 10.14 17.99
C GLY A 28 -16.89 9.75 17.90
N ALA A 29 -16.13 9.90 18.99
CA ALA A 29 -14.88 9.18 19.30
C ALA A 29 -14.00 8.79 18.07
N GLY A 30 -13.67 9.77 17.24
CA GLY A 30 -13.33 9.57 15.82
C GLY A 30 -11.87 9.24 15.53
N GLY A 31 -11.45 8.02 15.84
CA GLY A 31 -10.22 7.44 15.28
C GLY A 31 -10.44 6.88 13.86
N PRO A 32 -9.37 6.75 13.04
CA PRO A 32 -9.47 6.10 11.74
C PRO A 32 -9.91 4.63 11.90
N SER A 33 -10.74 4.14 10.97
CA SER A 33 -11.15 2.74 10.96
C SER A 33 -9.97 1.81 10.64
N LEU A 34 -10.03 0.54 11.08
CA LEU A 34 -9.01 -0.45 10.72
C LEU A 34 -8.82 -0.58 9.21
N ALA A 35 -9.92 -0.56 8.44
CA ALA A 35 -9.87 -0.61 6.99
C ALA A 35 -9.15 0.61 6.39
N ALA A 36 -9.38 1.81 6.93
CA ALA A 36 -8.66 3.01 6.52
C ALA A 36 -7.16 2.92 6.84
N LEU A 37 -6.79 2.42 8.01
CA LEU A 37 -5.39 2.23 8.41
C LEU A 37 -4.67 1.18 7.55
N LEU A 38 -5.32 0.07 7.22
CA LEU A 38 -4.77 -0.95 6.33
C LEU A 38 -4.55 -0.41 4.91
N ASN A 39 -5.50 0.37 4.39
CA ASN A 39 -5.35 1.02 3.09
C ASN A 39 -4.20 2.03 3.09
N GLN A 40 -4.12 2.88 4.12
CA GLN A 40 -3.03 3.83 4.27
C GLN A 40 -1.66 3.13 4.37
N ARG A 41 -1.56 2.03 5.15
CA ARG A 41 -0.34 1.21 5.23
C ARG A 41 0.08 0.70 3.86
N GLN A 42 -0.86 0.17 3.06
CA GLN A 42 -0.55 -0.31 1.71
C GLN A 42 -0.07 0.81 0.79
N GLN A 43 -0.70 1.99 0.85
CA GLN A 43 -0.30 3.13 0.03
C GLN A 43 1.13 3.60 0.40
N THR A 44 1.41 3.76 1.69
CA THR A 44 2.75 4.15 2.16
C THR A 44 3.81 3.11 1.78
N LEU A 45 3.50 1.81 1.88
CA LEU A 45 4.41 0.76 1.47
C LEU A 45 4.62 0.72 -0.05
N GLN A 46 3.61 1.07 -0.84
CA GLN A 46 3.77 1.21 -2.29
C GLN A 46 4.73 2.36 -2.63
N GLU A 47 4.55 3.52 -2.00
CA GLU A 47 5.46 4.66 -2.17
C GLU A 47 6.90 4.32 -1.74
N LEU A 48 7.06 3.54 -0.66
CA LEU A 48 8.36 3.05 -0.21
C LEU A 48 9.01 2.11 -1.24
N VAL A 49 8.23 1.18 -1.82
CA VAL A 49 8.72 0.30 -2.89
C VAL A 49 9.16 1.09 -4.10
N ASP A 50 8.39 2.10 -4.51
CA ASP A 50 8.70 2.93 -5.66
C ASP A 50 10.00 3.72 -5.43
N LEU A 51 10.20 4.27 -4.23
CA LEU A 51 11.44 4.94 -3.84
C LEU A 51 12.62 3.97 -3.78
N ALA A 52 12.47 2.82 -3.12
CA ALA A 52 13.53 1.82 -3.00
C ALA A 52 13.96 1.28 -4.37
N ARG A 53 13.01 1.11 -5.29
CA ARG A 53 13.27 0.70 -6.67
C ARG A 53 14.04 1.77 -7.42
N SER A 54 13.58 3.03 -7.35
CA SER A 54 14.26 4.17 -7.97
C SER A 54 15.71 4.28 -7.50
N ASN A 55 15.96 4.16 -6.19
CA ASN A 55 17.31 4.22 -5.62
C ASN A 55 18.17 3.03 -6.10
N HIS A 56 17.61 1.82 -6.12
CA HIS A 56 18.32 0.64 -6.60
C HIS A 56 18.70 0.76 -8.10
N GLU A 57 17.78 1.24 -8.94
CA GLU A 57 18.00 1.44 -10.38
C GLU A 57 19.07 2.52 -10.66
N GLN A 58 19.21 3.50 -9.77
CA GLN A 58 20.25 4.53 -9.83
C GLN A 58 21.59 4.09 -9.20
N GLY A 59 21.64 2.91 -8.59
CA GLY A 59 22.83 2.43 -7.86
C GLY A 59 23.04 3.08 -6.49
N GLU A 60 22.05 3.80 -5.98
CA GLU A 60 22.07 4.51 -4.69
C GLU A 60 21.45 3.70 -3.54
N GLY A 61 20.80 2.58 -3.84
CA GLY A 61 20.14 1.69 -2.88
C GLY A 61 20.57 0.23 -3.03
N SER A 62 20.52 -0.53 -1.93
CA SER A 62 20.83 -1.97 -1.96
C SER A 62 19.63 -2.79 -2.45
N LEU A 63 19.92 -3.93 -3.09
CA LEU A 63 18.89 -4.92 -3.45
C LEU A 63 18.13 -5.39 -2.21
N GLU A 64 18.81 -5.54 -1.07
CA GLU A 64 18.20 -5.95 0.19
C GLU A 64 17.09 -4.97 0.64
N THR A 65 17.33 -3.66 0.56
CA THR A 65 16.31 -2.65 0.89
C THR A 65 15.10 -2.71 -0.03
N LEU A 66 15.31 -2.90 -1.34
CA LEU A 66 14.21 -3.07 -2.30
C LEU A 66 13.39 -4.33 -1.98
N ILE A 67 14.07 -5.46 -1.75
CA ILE A 67 13.39 -6.73 -1.42
C ILE A 67 12.61 -6.62 -0.11
N ALA A 68 13.17 -5.97 0.92
CA ALA A 68 12.48 -5.77 2.19
C ALA A 68 11.18 -4.96 2.02
N ALA A 69 11.23 -3.83 1.30
CA ALA A 69 10.06 -3.02 1.01
C ALA A 69 8.99 -3.79 0.21
N GLU A 70 9.41 -4.55 -0.82
CA GLU A 70 8.49 -5.37 -1.62
C GLU A 70 7.84 -6.48 -0.77
N SER A 71 8.59 -7.06 0.17
CA SER A 71 8.08 -8.08 1.10
C SER A 71 7.01 -7.51 2.03
N GLU A 72 7.26 -6.35 2.65
CA GLU A 72 6.31 -5.69 3.54
C GLU A 72 5.02 -5.29 2.82
N LEU A 73 5.13 -4.77 1.58
CA LEU A 73 3.97 -4.45 0.76
C LEU A 73 3.13 -5.69 0.44
N LEU A 74 3.78 -6.81 0.11
CA LEU A 74 3.08 -8.07 -0.16
C LEU A 74 2.39 -8.64 1.08
N GLU A 75 2.99 -8.50 2.26
CA GLU A 75 2.36 -8.86 3.53
C GLU A 75 1.13 -8.00 3.82
N ALA A 76 1.24 -6.67 3.67
CA ALA A 76 0.11 -5.77 3.83
C ALA A 76 -1.02 -6.04 2.83
N ARG A 77 -0.70 -6.46 1.61
CA ARG A 77 -1.69 -6.92 0.61
C ARG A 77 -2.35 -8.22 1.04
N LEU A 78 -1.59 -9.15 1.59
CA LEU A 78 -2.11 -10.43 2.06
C LEU A 78 -3.09 -10.26 3.24
N ASP A 79 -2.79 -9.32 4.15
CA ASP A 79 -3.65 -8.99 5.29
C ASP A 79 -5.02 -8.43 4.85
N ALA A 80 -5.06 -7.69 3.74
CA ALA A 80 -6.28 -7.09 3.22
C ALA A 80 -7.03 -7.97 2.20
N ALA A 81 -6.41 -9.06 1.73
CA ALA A 81 -7.00 -9.92 0.71
C ALA A 81 -8.24 -10.65 1.25
N THR A 82 -9.34 -10.58 0.51
CA THR A 82 -10.66 -11.10 0.94
C THR A 82 -11.04 -12.39 0.23
N THR A 83 -10.37 -12.69 -0.88
CA THR A 83 -10.65 -13.89 -1.68
C THR A 83 -9.46 -14.85 -1.73
N PRO A 84 -9.71 -16.18 -1.83
CA PRO A 84 -8.63 -17.14 -2.04
C PRO A 84 -7.76 -16.84 -3.27
N GLN A 85 -8.36 -16.32 -4.35
CA GLN A 85 -7.65 -16.00 -5.59
C GLN A 85 -6.67 -14.84 -5.41
N GLU A 86 -7.07 -13.78 -4.70
CA GLU A 86 -6.17 -12.67 -4.34
C GLU A 86 -5.00 -13.17 -3.49
N ARG A 87 -5.28 -13.99 -2.47
CA ARG A 87 -4.27 -14.55 -1.58
C ARG A 87 -3.25 -15.39 -2.35
N ILE A 88 -3.69 -16.25 -3.27
CA ILE A 88 -2.80 -17.05 -4.14
C ILE A 88 -1.95 -16.13 -5.03
N ALA A 89 -2.54 -15.09 -5.64
CA ALA A 89 -1.79 -14.16 -6.48
C ALA A 89 -0.68 -13.43 -5.70
N ILE A 90 -0.95 -13.06 -4.45
CA ILE A 90 0.01 -12.44 -3.55
C ILE A 90 1.09 -13.44 -3.14
N ARG A 91 0.73 -14.68 -2.76
CA ARG A 91 1.70 -15.75 -2.44
C ARG A 91 2.62 -16.07 -3.61
N ARG A 92 2.10 -16.09 -4.85
CA ARG A 92 2.93 -16.23 -6.06
C ARG A 92 3.93 -15.09 -6.21
N SER A 93 3.53 -13.87 -5.86
CA SER A 93 4.41 -12.71 -5.89
C SER A 93 5.50 -12.80 -4.82
N GLN A 94 5.17 -13.26 -3.61
CA GLN A 94 6.15 -13.52 -2.55
C GLN A 94 7.16 -14.60 -2.95
N LEU A 95 6.71 -15.67 -3.62
CA LEU A 95 7.61 -16.69 -4.14
C LEU A 95 8.58 -16.11 -5.18
N ARG A 96 8.10 -15.31 -6.14
CA ARG A 96 8.97 -14.66 -7.13
C ARG A 96 9.99 -13.73 -6.47
N LEU A 97 9.57 -12.99 -5.44
CA LEU A 97 10.46 -12.13 -4.67
C LEU A 97 11.57 -12.94 -3.98
N ALA A 98 11.20 -14.04 -3.32
CA ALA A 98 12.14 -14.90 -2.64
C ALA A 98 13.12 -15.62 -3.60
N VAL A 99 12.66 -15.97 -4.80
CA VAL A 99 13.54 -16.49 -5.88
C VAL A 99 14.60 -15.45 -6.26
N ARG A 100 14.19 -14.20 -6.55
CA ARG A 100 15.13 -13.11 -6.88
C ARG A 100 16.16 -12.87 -5.78
N LEU A 101 15.74 -12.95 -4.52
CA LEU A 101 16.65 -12.81 -3.38
C LEU A 101 17.64 -13.97 -3.32
N GLU A 102 17.20 -15.22 -3.46
CA GLU A 102 18.10 -16.39 -3.47
C GLU A 102 19.10 -16.29 -4.63
N GLU A 103 18.66 -15.91 -5.82
CA GLU A 103 19.53 -15.71 -6.99
C GLU A 103 20.58 -14.63 -6.74
N GLY A 104 20.17 -13.45 -6.24
CA GLY A 104 21.07 -12.35 -5.94
C GLY A 104 22.11 -12.69 -4.88
N VAL A 105 21.69 -13.32 -3.78
CA VAL A 105 22.61 -13.73 -2.71
C VAL A 105 23.53 -14.86 -3.15
N SER A 106 23.05 -15.79 -3.98
CA SER A 106 23.89 -16.85 -4.56
C SER A 106 24.98 -16.28 -5.46
N ALA A 107 24.63 -15.32 -6.32
CA ALA A 107 25.60 -14.65 -7.20
C ALA A 107 26.68 -13.90 -6.40
N LEU A 108 26.31 -13.22 -5.31
CA LEU A 108 27.28 -12.58 -4.42
C LEU A 108 28.23 -13.59 -3.77
N ALA A 109 27.69 -14.71 -3.27
CA ALA A 109 28.51 -15.76 -2.66
C ALA A 109 29.47 -16.43 -3.66
N GLU A 110 29.02 -16.66 -4.90
CA GLU A 110 29.85 -17.21 -5.98
C GLU A 110 31.03 -16.28 -6.35
N ASN A 111 30.84 -14.97 -6.22
CA ASN A 111 31.87 -13.97 -6.45
C ASN A 111 32.77 -13.72 -5.22
N GLY A 112 32.48 -14.36 -4.07
CA GLY A 112 33.22 -14.19 -2.82
C GLY A 112 32.77 -13.01 -1.96
N ASP A 113 31.72 -12.30 -2.36
CA ASP A 113 31.17 -11.12 -1.68
C ASP A 113 30.01 -11.47 -0.73
N GLY A 114 29.64 -12.74 -0.60
CA GLY A 114 28.53 -13.23 0.23
C GLY A 114 28.89 -14.41 1.11
N ALA A 115 28.27 -14.49 2.29
CA ALA A 115 28.47 -15.63 3.19
C ALA A 115 27.61 -16.84 2.75
N PRO A 116 28.15 -18.08 2.79
CA PRO A 116 27.36 -19.29 2.52
C PRO A 116 26.10 -19.42 3.39
N THR A 117 26.15 -18.89 4.61
CA THR A 117 24.99 -18.85 5.52
C THR A 117 23.85 -18.01 4.98
N ASP A 118 24.12 -16.95 4.22
CA ASP A 118 23.08 -16.06 3.70
C ASP A 118 22.37 -16.71 2.49
N VAL A 119 23.11 -17.47 1.67
CA VAL A 119 22.52 -18.33 0.62
C VAL A 119 21.53 -19.32 1.26
N MET A 120 21.91 -19.95 2.38
CA MET A 120 21.03 -20.89 3.07
C MET A 120 19.79 -20.21 3.65
N LYS A 121 19.91 -19.00 4.22
CA LYS A 121 18.75 -18.22 4.68
C LYS A 121 17.82 -17.85 3.53
N ALA A 122 18.35 -17.39 2.41
CA ALA A 122 17.56 -17.01 1.24
C ALA A 122 16.81 -18.23 0.68
N ARG A 123 17.48 -19.38 0.60
CA ARG A 123 16.86 -20.66 0.20
C ARG A 123 15.73 -21.08 1.13
N VAL A 124 15.92 -20.98 2.44
CA VAL A 124 14.86 -21.23 3.43
C VAL A 124 13.68 -20.28 3.20
N GLY A 125 13.94 -19.00 2.95
CA GLY A 125 12.93 -18.01 2.59
C GLY A 125 12.11 -18.42 1.36
N ARG A 126 12.77 -18.82 0.26
CA ARG A 126 12.11 -19.31 -0.95
C ARG A 126 11.26 -20.56 -0.67
N LEU A 127 11.81 -21.53 0.04
CA LEU A 127 11.09 -22.77 0.38
C LEU A 127 9.85 -22.47 1.23
N ASN A 128 9.95 -21.58 2.20
CA ASN A 128 8.81 -21.14 3.01
C ASN A 128 7.73 -20.48 2.15
N ALA A 129 8.11 -19.57 1.25
CA ALA A 129 7.16 -18.93 0.33
C ALA A 129 6.47 -19.96 -0.58
N GLN A 130 7.19 -20.98 -1.04
CA GLN A 130 6.64 -22.06 -1.85
C GLN A 130 5.65 -22.93 -1.06
N VAL A 131 6.00 -23.30 0.18
CA VAL A 131 5.11 -24.05 1.07
C VAL A 131 3.82 -23.26 1.35
N GLU A 132 3.94 -21.96 1.63
CA GLU A 132 2.79 -21.09 1.88
C GLU A 132 1.88 -20.95 0.66
N LEU A 133 2.45 -20.86 -0.55
CA LEU A 133 1.67 -20.88 -1.79
C LEU A 133 0.89 -22.18 -1.94
N LEU A 134 1.57 -23.33 -1.80
CA LEU A 134 0.93 -24.65 -1.94
C LEU A 134 -0.17 -24.86 -0.89
N ARG A 135 0.05 -24.42 0.35
CA ARG A 135 -0.97 -24.44 1.40
C ARG A 135 -2.20 -23.63 1.03
N GLU A 136 -2.02 -22.48 0.38
CA GLU A 136 -3.14 -21.64 -0.04
C GLU A 136 -3.90 -22.27 -1.23
N GLU A 137 -3.17 -22.84 -2.20
CA GLU A 137 -3.75 -23.55 -3.35
C GLU A 137 -4.55 -24.80 -2.94
N GLN A 138 -4.15 -25.49 -1.87
CA GLN A 138 -4.86 -26.66 -1.33
C GLN A 138 -6.15 -26.33 -0.57
N LYS A 139 -6.38 -25.07 -0.20
CA LYS A 139 -7.61 -24.63 0.48
C LYS A 139 -8.77 -24.35 -0.48
N GLN A 140 -8.51 -24.39 -1.80
CA GLN A 140 -9.52 -24.16 -2.83
C GLN A 140 -10.42 -25.37 -3.06
#